data_AF-A0A6A6RA32-F1
#
_entry.id   AF-A0A6A6RA32-F1
#
_cell.length_a   1.000
_cell.length_b   1.000
_cell.length_c   1.000
_cell.angle_alpha   90.00
_cell.angle_beta   90.00
_cell.angle_gamma   90.00
#
_symmetry.space_group_name_H-M   'P 1'
#
loop_
_entity.id
_entity.type
_entity.pdbx_description
1 polymer ?
#
loop_
_entity_poly.entity_id
_entity_poly.type
_entity_poly.pdbx_seq_one_letter_code
_entity_poly.pdbx_strand_id
1 'polypeptide(L)'
;MSDFDLDSIAELNRLANAALSTDAQEAFNYPAPVTIARWQRLFHYNRQQAIELINVQRLDLTRTRISDAHWELVRASREAAGHDRESYEHSLGLGKVLREQSTTITITTADGTEEQAFVLRLGGLLESAEKVRQVAGLEELPKVVNGEGERGPAQFCVVDLKAKKKVEDWLALSQVAESETGS
;
A
#
# COMPACT_ATOMS: atom_id res chain seq x y z
N MET A 1 20.02 28.54 -23.41
CA MET A 1 20.42 28.05 -22.06
C MET A 1 19.48 26.90 -21.79
N SER A 2 20.02 25.69 -21.92
CA SER A 2 19.24 24.46 -22.01
C SER A 2 18.57 24.13 -20.68
N ASP A 3 17.28 23.83 -20.74
CA ASP A 3 16.42 23.24 -19.69
C ASP A 3 16.87 21.81 -19.28
N PHE A 4 18.13 21.47 -19.56
CA PHE A 4 18.77 20.21 -19.24
C PHE A 4 19.39 20.36 -17.83
N ASP A 5 19.03 19.42 -16.96
CA ASP A 5 19.67 19.04 -15.68
C ASP A 5 19.26 19.69 -14.35
N LEU A 6 18.25 20.56 -14.28
CA LEU A 6 17.68 20.87 -12.95
C LEU A 6 16.89 19.68 -12.39
N ASP A 7 16.07 19.03 -13.21
CA ASP A 7 15.28 17.85 -12.81
C ASP A 7 16.18 16.62 -12.59
N SER A 8 17.21 16.42 -13.41
CA SER A 8 18.17 15.31 -13.24
C SER A 8 18.94 15.41 -11.93
N ILE A 9 19.43 16.62 -11.58
CA ILE A 9 20.17 16.84 -10.33
C ILE A 9 19.23 16.73 -9.12
N ALA A 10 18.00 17.23 -9.23
CA ALA A 10 16.99 17.07 -8.19
C ALA A 10 16.69 15.58 -7.93
N GLU A 11 16.52 14.79 -9.00
CA GLU A 11 16.27 13.36 -8.90
C GLU A 11 17.48 12.59 -8.35
N LEU A 12 18.71 12.93 -8.77
CA LEU A 12 19.92 12.34 -8.19
C LEU A 12 20.04 12.64 -6.71
N ASN A 13 19.78 13.87 -6.29
CA ASN A 13 19.78 14.25 -4.88
C ASN A 13 18.69 13.49 -4.10
N ARG A 14 17.50 13.29 -4.70
CA ARG A 14 16.42 12.50 -4.10
C ARG A 14 16.85 11.05 -3.88
N LEU A 15 17.45 10.41 -4.89
CA LEU A 15 17.94 9.04 -4.80
C LEU A 15 19.09 8.90 -3.81
N ALA A 16 20.03 9.86 -3.80
CA ALA A 16 21.13 9.88 -2.83
C ALA A 16 20.60 9.98 -1.39
N ASN A 17 19.64 10.87 -1.15
CA ASN A 17 19.00 11.01 0.16
C ASN A 17 18.19 9.75 0.56
N ALA A 18 17.58 9.06 -0.40
CA ALA A 18 16.93 7.77 -0.16
C ALA A 18 17.95 6.67 0.18
N ALA A 19 19.11 6.65 -0.46
CA ALA A 19 20.15 5.65 -0.19
C ALA A 19 20.86 5.86 1.16
N LEU A 20 20.99 7.12 1.61
CA LEU A 20 21.65 7.47 2.86
C LEU A 20 20.76 7.30 4.10
N SER A 21 19.50 6.95 3.94
CA SER A 21 18.59 6.86 5.07
C SER A 21 18.77 5.60 5.90
N THR A 22 18.42 5.68 7.18
CA THR A 22 18.61 4.59 8.15
C THR A 22 17.92 3.30 7.71
N ASP A 23 16.70 3.40 7.19
CA ASP A 23 15.94 2.25 6.70
C ASP A 23 16.55 1.62 5.44
N ALA A 24 17.09 2.41 4.50
CA ALA A 24 17.81 1.91 3.33
C ALA A 24 19.14 1.24 3.73
N GLN A 25 19.85 1.79 4.71
CA GLN A 25 21.07 1.17 5.26
C GLN A 25 20.78 -0.16 5.96
N GLU A 26 19.58 -0.31 6.53
CA GLU A 26 19.12 -1.56 7.12
C GLU A 26 18.43 -2.51 6.12
N ALA A 27 18.40 -2.21 4.82
CA ALA A 27 17.67 -3.00 3.82
C ALA A 27 18.14 -4.47 3.73
N PHE A 28 19.43 -4.71 4.01
CA PHE A 28 20.03 -6.06 4.00
C PHE A 28 19.97 -6.75 5.36
N ASN A 29 19.55 -6.03 6.41
CA ASN A 29 19.40 -6.60 7.74
C ASN A 29 17.99 -7.16 7.90
N TYR A 30 17.89 -8.26 8.65
CA TYR A 30 16.59 -8.80 9.00
C TYR A 30 15.80 -7.79 9.85
N PRO A 31 14.54 -7.48 9.52
CA PRO A 31 13.76 -6.50 10.26
C PRO A 31 13.67 -6.81 11.75
N ALA A 32 13.79 -5.79 12.59
CA ALA A 32 13.69 -5.97 14.03
C ALA A 32 12.30 -6.54 14.43
N PRO A 33 12.21 -7.42 15.45
CA PRO A 33 10.92 -8.00 15.87
C PRO A 33 9.84 -6.97 16.18
N VAL A 34 10.24 -5.81 16.75
CA VAL A 34 9.33 -4.70 17.03
C VAL A 34 8.74 -4.08 15.76
N THR A 35 9.54 -3.95 14.70
CA THR A 35 9.09 -3.43 13.39
C THR A 35 8.12 -4.42 12.75
N ILE A 36 8.45 -5.72 12.77
CA ILE A 36 7.56 -6.77 12.26
C ILE A 36 6.22 -6.73 12.99
N ALA A 37 6.22 -6.72 14.33
CA ALA A 37 5.00 -6.68 15.13
C ALA A 37 4.16 -5.42 14.87
N ARG A 38 4.81 -4.26 14.68
CA ARG A 38 4.14 -3.01 14.32
C ARG A 38 3.40 -3.16 12.99
N TRP A 39 4.07 -3.67 11.96
CA TRP A 39 3.49 -3.85 10.63
C TRP A 39 2.36 -4.88 10.60
N GLN A 40 2.51 -5.98 11.35
CA GLN A 40 1.43 -6.96 11.51
C GLN A 40 0.19 -6.32 12.16
N ARG A 41 0.36 -5.46 13.17
CA ARG A 41 -0.74 -4.79 13.88
C ARG A 41 -1.42 -3.71 13.04
N LEU A 42 -0.63 -2.84 12.40
CA LEU A 42 -1.15 -1.68 11.66
C LEU A 42 -1.80 -2.06 10.34
N PHE A 43 -1.25 -3.06 9.67
CA PHE A 43 -1.69 -3.40 8.32
C PHE A 43 -2.32 -4.78 8.24
N HIS A 44 -2.47 -5.52 9.34
CA HIS A 44 -3.01 -6.88 9.35
C HIS A 44 -2.22 -7.86 8.46
N TYR A 45 -0.91 -7.64 8.31
CA TYR A 45 -0.04 -8.58 7.63
C TYR A 45 0.25 -9.80 8.48
N ASN A 46 0.39 -10.96 7.83
CA ASN A 46 1.06 -12.08 8.46
C ASN A 46 2.56 -11.79 8.60
N ARG A 47 3.27 -12.57 9.43
CA ARG A 47 4.68 -12.33 9.73
C ARG A 47 5.57 -12.32 8.48
N GLN A 48 5.34 -13.26 7.56
CA GLN A 48 6.11 -13.39 6.33
C GLN A 48 5.87 -12.19 5.40
N GLN A 49 4.61 -11.79 5.23
CA GLN A 49 4.23 -10.60 4.46
C GLN A 49 4.86 -9.33 5.03
N ALA A 50 4.85 -9.16 6.36
CA ALA A 50 5.45 -8.00 7.00
C ALA A 50 6.96 -7.92 6.72
N ILE A 51 7.69 -9.03 6.90
CA ILE A 51 9.14 -9.06 6.63
C ILE A 51 9.43 -8.72 5.16
N GLU A 52 8.70 -9.35 4.25
CA GLU A 52 8.89 -9.16 2.82
C GLU A 52 8.61 -7.71 2.41
N LEU A 53 7.49 -7.13 2.87
CA LEU A 53 7.12 -5.77 2.52
C LEU A 53 8.07 -4.73 3.12
N ILE A 54 8.57 -4.94 4.35
CA ILE A 54 9.60 -4.10 4.95
C ILE A 54 10.85 -4.11 4.07
N ASN A 55 11.34 -5.30 3.69
CA ASN A 55 12.55 -5.41 2.86
C ASN A 55 12.36 -4.75 1.49
N VAL A 56 11.22 -4.99 0.84
CA VAL A 56 10.89 -4.34 -0.44
C VAL A 56 10.88 -2.83 -0.30
N GLN A 57 10.26 -2.29 0.75
CA GLN A 57 10.19 -0.85 0.95
C GLN A 57 11.58 -0.25 1.24
N ARG A 58 12.45 -0.95 1.97
CA ARG A 58 13.82 -0.50 2.26
C ARG A 58 14.74 -0.55 1.03
N LEU A 59 14.50 -1.50 0.12
CA LEU A 59 15.26 -1.64 -1.13
C LEU A 59 14.80 -0.67 -2.23
N ASP A 60 13.58 -0.16 -2.15
CA ASP A 60 13.06 0.79 -3.14
C ASP A 60 13.59 2.21 -2.90
N LEU A 61 14.72 2.53 -3.53
CA LEU A 61 15.30 3.88 -3.54
C LEU A 61 14.46 4.88 -4.34
N THR A 62 13.58 4.41 -5.21
CA THR A 62 12.75 5.27 -6.06
C THR A 62 11.48 5.73 -5.35
N ARG A 63 11.15 5.16 -4.18
CA ARG A 63 9.97 5.53 -3.40
C ARG A 63 9.95 7.01 -3.02
N THR A 64 8.77 7.59 -2.98
CA THR A 64 8.57 8.96 -2.48
C THR A 64 8.60 8.91 -0.96
N ARG A 65 9.66 9.46 -0.35
CA ARG A 65 9.78 9.59 1.11
C ARG A 65 9.17 10.89 1.59
N ILE A 66 8.60 10.90 2.78
CA ILE A 66 8.18 12.17 3.39
C ILE A 66 9.42 12.97 3.77
N SER A 67 9.39 14.29 3.66
CA SER A 67 10.50 15.13 4.12
C SER A 67 10.59 15.12 5.64
N ASP A 68 11.77 15.40 6.20
CA ASP A 68 11.95 15.49 7.66
C ASP A 68 11.03 16.55 8.27
N ALA A 69 10.85 17.68 7.58
CA ALA A 69 9.93 18.74 7.98
C ALA A 69 8.47 18.25 8.00
N HIS A 70 8.04 17.46 7.00
CA HIS A 70 6.71 16.87 7.02
C HIS A 70 6.57 15.87 8.17
N TRP A 71 7.57 15.01 8.37
CA TRP A 71 7.55 14.04 9.47
C TRP A 71 7.42 14.74 10.81
N GLU A 72 8.17 15.81 11.06
CA GLU A 72 8.09 16.56 12.32
C GLU A 72 6.68 17.09 12.61
N LEU A 73 5.98 17.57 11.58
CA LEU A 73 4.62 18.09 11.71
C LEU A 73 3.61 17.00 12.09
N VAL A 74 3.77 15.79 11.55
CA VAL A 74 2.81 14.69 11.76
C VAL A 74 3.23 13.70 12.85
N ARG A 75 4.50 13.72 13.29
CA ARG A 75 5.13 12.71 14.15
C ARG A 75 4.29 12.41 15.38
N ALA A 76 3.92 13.44 16.15
CA ALA A 76 3.21 13.25 17.41
C ALA A 76 1.86 12.52 17.21
N SER A 77 1.11 12.90 16.17
CA SER A 77 -0.17 12.25 15.84
C SER A 77 0.05 10.83 15.31
N ARG A 78 1.04 10.62 14.45
CA ARG A 78 1.29 9.30 13.83
C ARG A 78 1.88 8.30 14.82
N GLU A 79 2.78 8.74 15.71
CA GLU A 79 3.30 7.91 16.81
C GLU A 79 2.19 7.56 17.82
N ALA A 80 1.23 8.45 18.06
CA ALA A 80 0.05 8.14 18.88
C ALA A 80 -0.85 7.07 18.24
N ALA A 81 -0.99 7.07 16.91
CA ALA A 81 -1.60 5.97 16.15
C ALA A 81 -0.71 4.70 16.11
N GLY A 82 0.52 4.80 16.60
CA GLY A 82 1.50 3.72 16.69
C GLY A 82 2.27 3.47 15.39
N HIS A 83 2.22 4.42 14.46
CA HIS A 83 3.10 4.49 13.31
C HIS A 83 4.47 5.03 13.71
N ASP A 84 5.51 4.50 13.07
CA ASP A 84 6.76 5.21 12.89
C ASP A 84 6.81 5.81 11.47
N ARG A 85 7.90 6.50 11.14
CA ARG A 85 8.06 7.09 9.81
C ARG A 85 7.94 6.05 8.69
N GLU A 86 8.58 4.89 8.84
CA GLU A 86 8.61 3.84 7.81
C GLU A 86 7.22 3.26 7.54
N SER A 87 6.48 2.91 8.60
CA SER A 87 5.10 2.42 8.48
C SER A 87 4.13 3.51 8.02
N TYR A 88 4.35 4.77 8.40
CA TYR A 88 3.54 5.87 7.88
C TYR A 88 3.77 6.06 6.37
N GLU A 89 5.02 6.07 5.91
CA GLU A 89 5.35 6.09 4.47
C GLU A 89 4.72 4.90 3.74
N HIS A 90 4.76 3.70 4.32
CA HIS A 90 4.09 2.51 3.76
C HIS A 90 2.60 2.76 3.56
N SER A 91 1.93 3.30 4.60
CA SER A 91 0.49 3.55 4.60
C SER A 91 0.06 4.50 3.49
N LEU A 92 0.85 5.54 3.20
CA LEU A 92 0.62 6.47 2.09
C LEU A 92 0.77 5.79 0.73
N GLY A 93 1.71 4.85 0.62
CA GLY A 93 1.94 4.06 -0.59
C GLY A 93 0.87 3.00 -0.88
N LEU A 94 0.08 2.57 0.12
CA LEU A 94 -0.89 1.47 -0.04
C LEU A 94 -1.88 1.66 -1.18
N GLY A 95 -2.41 2.87 -1.36
CA GLY A 95 -3.32 3.17 -2.47
C GLY A 95 -2.65 3.04 -3.84
N LYS A 96 -1.36 3.38 -3.94
CA LYS A 96 -0.57 3.19 -5.18
C LYS A 96 -0.30 1.69 -5.41
N VAL A 97 0.13 0.97 -4.38
CA VAL A 97 0.40 -0.47 -4.45
C VAL A 97 -0.86 -1.25 -4.83
N LEU A 98 -2.02 -0.89 -4.28
CA LEU A 98 -3.29 -1.52 -4.65
C LEU A 98 -3.60 -1.30 -6.14
N ARG A 99 -3.44 -0.06 -6.63
CA ARG A 99 -3.65 0.25 -8.06
C ARG A 99 -2.71 -0.51 -8.97
N GLU A 100 -1.43 -0.62 -8.60
CA GLU A 100 -0.43 -1.38 -9.35
C GLU A 100 -0.70 -2.89 -9.32
N GLN A 101 -1.25 -3.40 -8.23
CA GLN A 101 -1.63 -4.81 -8.07
C GLN A 101 -3.07 -5.10 -8.55
N SER A 102 -3.76 -4.10 -9.11
CA SER A 102 -5.10 -4.26 -9.66
C SER A 102 -5.01 -4.50 -11.16
N THR A 103 -5.48 -5.66 -11.61
CA THR A 103 -5.61 -5.95 -13.04
C THR A 103 -7.07 -5.84 -13.48
N THR A 104 -7.29 -5.19 -14.62
CA THR A 104 -8.57 -5.25 -15.33
C THR A 104 -8.62 -6.55 -16.12
N ILE A 105 -9.64 -7.35 -15.87
CA ILE A 105 -9.95 -8.54 -16.66
C ILE A 105 -11.29 -8.31 -17.37
N THR A 106 -11.43 -8.89 -18.56
CA THR A 106 -12.73 -9.05 -19.20
C THR A 106 -13.30 -10.38 -18.75
N ILE A 107 -14.47 -10.38 -18.12
CA ILE A 107 -15.22 -11.61 -17.84
C ILE A 107 -16.40 -11.72 -18.78
N THR A 108 -16.59 -12.90 -19.36
CA THR A 108 -17.81 -13.24 -20.07
C THR A 108 -18.83 -13.74 -19.06
N THR A 109 -19.93 -13.03 -18.91
CA THR A 109 -21.07 -13.44 -18.08
C THR A 109 -21.77 -14.67 -18.69
N ALA A 110 -22.61 -15.35 -17.91
CA ALA A 110 -23.37 -16.52 -18.36
C ALA A 110 -24.24 -16.23 -19.60
N ASP A 111 -24.60 -14.97 -19.80
CA ASP A 111 -25.41 -14.47 -20.92
C ASP A 111 -24.56 -14.13 -22.16
N GLY A 112 -23.25 -14.43 -22.15
CA GLY A 112 -22.33 -14.16 -23.25
C GLY A 112 -21.88 -12.70 -23.34
N THR A 113 -22.24 -11.85 -22.37
CA THR A 113 -21.87 -10.43 -22.36
C THR A 113 -20.50 -10.26 -21.73
N GLU A 114 -19.60 -9.55 -22.41
CA GLU A 114 -18.29 -9.18 -21.89
C GLU A 114 -18.42 -7.98 -20.94
N GLU A 115 -18.04 -8.18 -19.69
CA GLU A 115 -18.01 -7.14 -18.67
C GLU A 115 -16.58 -6.93 -18.15
N GLN A 116 -16.24 -5.68 -17.86
CA GLN A 116 -14.97 -5.36 -17.22
C GLN A 116 -15.07 -5.60 -15.72
N ALA A 117 -14.18 -6.43 -15.19
CA ALA A 117 -14.01 -6.61 -13.77
C ALA A 117 -12.57 -6.39 -13.35
N PHE A 118 -12.41 -6.10 -12.07
CA PHE A 118 -11.14 -5.75 -11.47
C PHE A 118 -10.79 -6.80 -10.43
N VAL A 119 -9.54 -7.23 -10.47
CA VAL A 119 -9.03 -8.23 -9.54
C VAL A 119 -8.19 -7.49 -8.50
N LEU A 120 -8.64 -7.50 -7.25
CA LEU A 120 -7.94 -6.92 -6.11
C LEU A 120 -7.25 -8.02 -5.32
N ARG A 121 -5.95 -7.88 -5.05
CA ARG A 121 -5.23 -8.81 -4.17
C ARG A 121 -5.73 -8.67 -2.73
N LEU A 122 -6.15 -9.78 -2.13
CA LEU A 122 -6.46 -9.87 -0.71
C LEU A 122 -5.16 -10.00 0.09
N GLY A 123 -5.08 -9.22 1.16
CA GLY A 123 -3.91 -9.13 2.02
C GLY A 123 -3.83 -7.76 2.68
N GLY A 124 -3.31 -7.75 3.91
CA GLY A 124 -3.19 -6.53 4.69
C GLY A 124 -4.53 -5.89 5.04
N LEU A 125 -4.71 -4.59 4.74
CA LEU A 125 -5.95 -3.85 5.02
C LEU A 125 -7.20 -4.44 4.35
N LEU A 126 -7.03 -5.22 3.28
CA LEU A 126 -8.08 -6.01 2.63
C LEU A 126 -7.83 -7.50 2.89
N GLU A 127 -7.77 -7.89 4.16
CA GLU A 127 -7.46 -9.25 4.61
C GLU A 127 -8.47 -10.30 4.11
N SER A 128 -9.70 -9.89 3.76
CA SER A 128 -10.80 -10.80 3.44
C SER A 128 -11.80 -10.20 2.45
N ALA A 129 -12.56 -11.08 1.78
CA ALA A 129 -13.63 -10.67 0.88
C ALA A 129 -14.78 -9.98 1.62
N GLU A 130 -14.99 -10.32 2.89
CA GLU A 130 -15.93 -9.68 3.80
C GLU A 130 -15.54 -8.21 4.02
N LYS A 131 -14.25 -7.94 4.19
CA LYS A 131 -13.73 -6.58 4.33
C LYS A 131 -13.94 -5.79 3.04
N VAL A 132 -13.64 -6.39 1.89
CA VAL A 132 -13.91 -5.78 0.58
C VAL A 132 -15.39 -5.50 0.40
N ARG A 133 -16.29 -6.42 0.79
CA ARG A 133 -17.74 -6.21 0.76
C ARG A 133 -18.16 -5.02 1.61
N GLN A 134 -17.66 -4.95 2.84
CA GLN A 134 -17.98 -3.86 3.78
C GLN A 134 -17.50 -2.51 3.25
N VAL A 135 -16.28 -2.45 2.74
CA VAL A 135 -15.65 -1.23 2.22
C VAL A 135 -16.31 -0.77 0.92
N ALA A 136 -16.58 -1.70 0.00
CA ALA A 136 -17.22 -1.39 -1.27
C ALA A 136 -18.75 -1.21 -1.15
N GLY A 137 -19.34 -1.55 -0.01
CA GLY A 137 -20.79 -1.59 0.17
C GLY A 137 -21.48 -2.50 -0.84
N LEU A 138 -20.91 -3.69 -1.06
CA LEU A 138 -21.49 -4.72 -1.93
C LEU A 138 -22.60 -5.48 -1.18
N GLU A 139 -23.71 -5.77 -1.85
CA GLU A 139 -24.80 -6.58 -1.28
C GLU A 139 -24.40 -8.06 -1.15
N GLU A 140 -23.62 -8.54 -2.11
CA GLU A 140 -23.13 -9.92 -2.15
C GLU A 140 -21.63 -10.02 -1.85
N LEU A 141 -21.21 -11.19 -1.37
CA LEU A 141 -19.80 -11.49 -1.16
C LEU A 141 -19.08 -11.58 -2.50
N PRO A 142 -18.05 -10.75 -2.73
CA PRO A 142 -17.34 -10.78 -4.00
C PRO A 142 -16.58 -12.09 -4.19
N LYS A 143 -16.44 -12.50 -5.45
CA LYS A 143 -15.86 -13.80 -5.81
C LYS A 143 -14.37 -13.82 -5.46
N VAL A 144 -13.97 -14.79 -4.64
CA VAL A 144 -12.56 -15.04 -4.30
C VAL A 144 -11.96 -16.06 -5.25
N VAL A 145 -10.78 -15.75 -5.78
CA VAL A 145 -10.01 -16.60 -6.67
C VAL A 145 -8.62 -16.77 -6.09
N ASN A 146 -8.14 -18.00 -5.99
CA ASN A 146 -6.75 -18.25 -5.65
C ASN A 146 -5.93 -18.14 -6.93
N GLY A 147 -4.84 -17.38 -6.89
CA GLY A 147 -3.96 -17.19 -8.03
C GLY A 147 -2.51 -17.09 -7.59
N GLU A 148 -1.66 -16.88 -8.58
CA GLU A 148 -0.25 -16.57 -8.38
C GLU A 148 -0.05 -15.10 -8.74
N GLY A 149 0.32 -14.29 -7.76
CA GLY A 149 0.74 -12.92 -8.00
C GLY A 149 2.24 -12.86 -8.27
N GLU A 150 2.76 -11.67 -8.55
CA GLU A 150 4.22 -11.44 -8.72
C GLU A 150 5.05 -11.87 -7.51
N ARG A 151 4.41 -12.07 -6.35
CA ARG A 151 5.04 -12.42 -5.07
C ARG A 151 4.63 -13.82 -4.57
N GLY A 152 4.16 -14.67 -5.47
CA GLY A 152 3.74 -16.04 -5.17
C GLY A 152 2.23 -16.20 -4.92
N PRO A 153 1.82 -17.31 -4.27
CA PRO A 153 0.40 -17.64 -4.08
C PRO A 153 -0.32 -16.53 -3.31
N ALA A 154 -1.41 -16.03 -3.88
CA ALA A 154 -2.22 -14.99 -3.28
C ALA A 154 -3.69 -15.24 -3.55
N GLN A 155 -4.52 -14.72 -2.66
CA GLN A 155 -5.96 -14.69 -2.85
C GLN A 155 -6.34 -13.37 -3.49
N PHE A 156 -7.30 -13.42 -4.38
CA PHE A 156 -7.77 -12.25 -5.11
C PHE A 156 -9.28 -12.18 -5.05
N CYS A 157 -9.80 -10.96 -5.11
CA CYS A 157 -11.21 -10.64 -5.04
C CYS A 157 -11.61 -9.96 -6.35
N VAL A 158 -12.62 -10.50 -7.03
CA VAL A 158 -13.15 -9.91 -8.26
C VAL A 158 -14.25 -8.92 -7.90
N VAL A 159 -14.09 -7.67 -8.34
CA VAL A 159 -15.00 -6.56 -8.06
C VAL A 159 -15.31 -5.76 -9.34
N ASP A 160 -16.41 -5.04 -9.35
CA ASP A 160 -16.75 -4.13 -10.45
C ASP A 160 -16.00 -2.78 -10.33
N LEU A 161 -16.14 -1.93 -11.34
CA LEU A 161 -15.49 -0.60 -11.34
C LEU A 161 -15.95 0.27 -10.17
N LYS A 162 -17.23 0.16 -9.76
CA LYS A 162 -17.80 0.96 -8.67
C LYS A 162 -17.20 0.56 -7.32
N ALA A 163 -17.11 -0.73 -7.05
CA ALA A 163 -16.50 -1.29 -5.85
C ALA A 163 -15.00 -0.99 -5.81
N LYS A 164 -14.28 -1.10 -6.94
CA LYS A 164 -12.87 -0.69 -7.01
C LYS A 164 -12.68 0.76 -6.57
N LYS A 165 -13.46 1.70 -7.12
CA LYS A 165 -13.37 3.13 -6.74
C LYS A 165 -13.64 3.33 -5.25
N LYS A 166 -14.68 2.70 -4.71
CA LYS A 166 -14.98 2.80 -3.26
C LYS A 166 -13.87 2.24 -2.38
N VAL A 167 -13.21 1.16 -2.79
CA VAL A 167 -12.06 0.60 -2.06
C VAL A 167 -10.86 1.55 -2.12
N GLU A 168 -10.58 2.14 -3.28
CA GLU A 168 -9.53 3.15 -3.42
C GLU A 168 -9.84 4.41 -2.59
N ASP A 169 -11.08 4.90 -2.63
CA ASP A 169 -11.54 6.04 -1.85
C ASP A 169 -11.49 5.75 -0.35
N TRP A 170 -11.86 4.55 0.09
CA TRP A 170 -11.73 4.15 1.49
C TRP A 170 -10.27 4.03 1.94
N LEU A 171 -9.37 3.57 1.08
CA LEU A 171 -7.93 3.57 1.39
C LEU A 171 -7.40 5.00 1.51
N ALA A 172 -7.81 5.90 0.61
CA ALA A 172 -7.46 7.31 0.67
C ALA A 172 -8.06 7.99 1.92
N LEU A 173 -9.29 7.65 2.29
CA LEU A 173 -9.94 8.17 3.49
C LEU A 173 -9.39 7.55 4.76
N SER A 174 -8.94 6.30 4.76
CA SER A 174 -8.27 5.69 5.93
C SER A 174 -6.92 6.37 6.18
N GLN A 175 -6.29 6.97 5.15
CA GLN A 175 -5.12 7.83 5.31
C GLN A 175 -5.45 9.22 5.90
N VAL A 176 -6.70 9.70 5.73
CA VAL A 176 -7.17 11.05 6.14
C VAL A 176 -7.98 11.04 7.45
N ALA A 177 -8.85 10.08 7.69
CA ALA A 177 -9.73 10.01 8.86
C ALA A 177 -8.95 9.78 10.18
N GLU A 178 -7.73 9.25 10.10
CA GLU A 178 -6.80 9.21 11.24
C GLU A 178 -6.13 10.56 11.53
N SER A 179 -6.36 11.59 10.70
CA SER A 179 -5.92 12.97 10.98
C SER A 179 -6.99 13.84 11.64
N GLU A 180 -8.26 13.39 11.71
CA GLU A 180 -9.39 14.19 12.24
C GLU A 180 -9.93 13.73 13.60
N THR A 181 -9.43 12.62 14.18
CA THR A 181 -9.83 12.17 15.53
C THR A 181 -9.02 12.80 16.67
N GLY A 182 -8.18 13.80 16.36
CA GLY A 182 -7.49 14.63 17.34
C GLY A 182 -7.91 16.10 17.24
N SER A 183 -9.09 16.43 17.78
CA SER A 183 -9.46 17.81 18.16
C SER A 183 -9.95 17.81 19.60
#